data_AF-A0A6N7XW16-F1
#
_entry.id   AF-A0A6N7XW16-F1
#
_cell.length_a   1.000
_cell.length_b   1.000
_cell.length_c   1.000
_cell.angle_alpha   90.00
_cell.angle_beta   90.00
_cell.angle_gamma   90.00
#
_symmetry.space_group_name_H-M   'P 1'
#
loop_
_entity.id
_entity.type
_entity.pdbx_description
1 polymer ?
#
loop_
_entity_poly.entity_id
_entity_poly.type
_entity_poly.pdbx_seq_one_letter_code
_entity_poly.pdbx_strand_id
1 'polypeptide(L)' 'MPKSQQVLVGICLILFIFNFIAPIIGTMMHIEILEFSSPLIKTVQFAFVIIFGIFTYRQIKRKGF' A
#
# COMPACT_ATOMS: atom_id res chain seq x y z
N MET A 1 -0.04 20.78 2.99
CA MET A 1 -0.06 19.53 3.78
C MET A 1 1.21 19.48 4.63
N PRO A 2 1.16 19.28 5.96
CA PRO A 2 2.33 19.15 6.82
C PRO A 2 3.30 18.09 6.30
N LYS A 3 4.60 18.32 6.50
CA LYS A 3 5.67 17.44 5.99
C LYS A 3 5.46 15.97 6.38
N SER A 4 5.06 15.70 7.62
CA SER A 4 4.79 14.34 8.11
C SER A 4 3.67 13.61 7.36
N GLN A 5 2.76 14.34 6.72
CA GLN A 5 1.69 13.74 5.93
C GLN A 5 2.05 13.64 4.45
N GLN A 6 2.87 14.56 3.92
CA GLN A 6 3.50 14.41 2.61
C GLN A 6 4.34 13.14 2.53
N VAL A 7 5.15 12.88 3.55
CA VAL A 7 5.92 11.63 3.68
C VAL A 7 4.99 10.42 3.70
N LEU A 8 3.92 10.46 4.50
CA LEU A 8 2.96 9.35 4.60
C LEU A 8 2.23 9.08 3.28
N VAL A 9 1.88 10.12 2.51
CA VAL A 9 1.33 9.98 1.14
C VAL A 9 2.34 9.33 0.22
N GLY A 10 3.59 9.80 0.23
CA GLY A 10 4.65 9.23 -0.60
C GLY A 10 4.81 7.73 -0.35
N ILE A 11 4.84 7.33 0.92
CA ILE A 11 4.89 5.93 1.33
C ILE A 11 3.66 5.16 0.82
N CYS A 12 2.45 5.71 0.99
CA CYS A 12 1.22 5.07 0.50
C CYS A 12 1.25 4.87 -1.02
N LEU A 13 1.70 5.86 -1.79
CA LEU A 13 1.76 5.77 -3.24
C LEU A 13 2.78 4.72 -3.70
N ILE A 14 3.95 4.66 -3.07
CA ILE A 14 4.97 3.63 -3.37
C ILE A 14 4.43 2.24 -3.05
N LEU A 15 3.83 2.07 -1.87
CA LEU A 15 3.24 0.78 -1.46
C LEU A 15 2.06 0.37 -2.34
N PHE A 16 1.26 1.33 -2.82
CA PHE A 16 0.15 1.08 -3.73
C PHE A 16 0.67 0.55 -5.08
N ILE A 17 1.67 1.22 -5.65
CA ILE A 17 2.32 0.79 -6.89
C ILE A 17 2.90 -0.62 -6.72
N PHE A 18 3.63 -0.86 -5.63
CA PHE A 18 4.23 -2.17 -5.37
C PHE A 18 3.17 -3.27 -5.18
N ASN A 19 2.08 -2.98 -4.46
CA ASN A 19 0.97 -3.92 -4.27
C ASN A 19 0.25 -4.34 -5.55
N PHE A 20 0.34 -3.53 -6.61
CA PHE A 20 -0.29 -3.83 -7.88
C PHE A 20 0.70 -4.43 -8.87
N ILE A 21 1.86 -3.80 -9.05
CA ILE A 21 2.86 -4.19 -10.05
C ILE A 21 3.55 -5.50 -9.70
N ALA A 22 3.98 -5.68 -8.44
CA ALA A 22 4.72 -6.87 -8.05
C ALA A 22 3.92 -8.16 -8.31
N PRO A 23 2.63 -8.26 -7.94
CA PRO A 23 1.87 -9.46 -8.23
C PRO A 23 1.42 -9.64 -9.66
N ILE A 24 1.28 -8.56 -10.43
CA ILE A 24 1.09 -8.67 -11.89
C ILE A 24 2.31 -9.32 -12.52
N ILE A 25 3.51 -8.83 -12.23
CA ILE A 25 4.77 -9.40 -12.74
C ILE A 25 4.92 -10.85 -12.26
N GLY A 26 4.65 -11.11 -10.98
CA GLY A 26 4.69 -12.46 -10.41
C GLY A 26 3.81 -13.44 -11.17
N THR A 27 2.57 -13.04 -11.45
CA THR A 27 1.62 -13.85 -12.21
C THR A 27 2.05 -14.04 -13.66
N MET A 28 2.55 -12.99 -14.34
CA MET A 28 3.02 -13.08 -15.74
C MET A 28 4.26 -13.95 -15.91
N MET A 29 5.14 -13.97 -14.91
CA MET A 29 6.40 -14.71 -14.94
C MET A 29 6.32 -16.08 -14.25
N HIS A 30 5.13 -16.49 -13.79
CA HIS A 30 4.91 -17.72 -13.02
C HIS A 30 5.81 -17.84 -11.77
N ILE A 31 5.99 -16.72 -11.06
CA ILE A 31 6.74 -16.65 -9.80
C ILE A 31 5.75 -16.77 -8.64
N GLU A 32 5.60 -18.00 -8.11
CA GLU A 32 4.61 -18.34 -7.06
C GLU A 32 4.68 -17.40 -5.84
N ILE A 33 5.88 -17.01 -5.41
CA ILE A 33 6.05 -16.14 -4.23
C ILE A 33 5.53 -14.71 -4.45
N LEU A 34 5.43 -14.28 -5.71
CA LEU A 34 4.90 -12.97 -6.08
C LEU A 34 3.46 -13.03 -6.58
N GLU A 35 2.81 -14.20 -6.70
CA GLU A 35 1.41 -14.25 -7.15
C GLU A 35 0.44 -13.57 -6.17
N PHE A 36 -0.73 -13.14 -6.65
CA PHE A 36 -1.79 -12.56 -5.82
C PHE A 36 -2.26 -13.47 -4.68
N SER A 37 -2.16 -14.79 -4.88
CA SER A 37 -2.50 -15.81 -3.89
C SER A 37 -1.45 -15.93 -2.78
N SER A 38 -0.23 -15.42 -3.01
CA SER A 38 0.93 -15.70 -2.16
C SER A 38 0.78 -15.09 -0.77
N PRO A 39 1.23 -15.80 0.29
CA PRO A 39 1.22 -15.26 1.65
C PRO A 39 2.03 -13.97 1.79
N LEU A 40 3.11 -13.82 1.02
CA LEU A 40 3.96 -12.63 1.02
C LEU A 40 3.18 -11.41 0.50
N ILE A 41 2.55 -11.53 -0.67
CA ILE A 41 1.76 -10.44 -1.25
C ILE A 41 0.58 -10.09 -0.36
N LYS A 42 -0.13 -11.08 0.21
CA LYS A 42 -1.23 -10.83 1.15
C LYS A 42 -0.77 -10.06 2.40
N THR A 43 0.41 -10.35 2.91
CA THR A 43 0.98 -9.63 4.06
C THR A 43 1.29 -8.18 3.70
N VAL A 44 1.85 -7.93 2.52
CA VAL A 44 2.13 -6.58 2.02
C VAL A 44 0.84 -5.80 1.74
N GLN A 45 -0.19 -6.45 1.20
CA GLN A 45 -1.53 -5.86 1.01
C GLN A 45 -2.15 -5.46 2.34
N PHE A 46 -2.08 -6.34 3.34
CA PHE A 46 -2.61 -6.07 4.68
C PHE A 46 -1.88 -4.87 5.34
N ALA A 47 -0.55 -4.84 5.29
CA ALA A 47 0.23 -3.72 5.79
C ALA A 47 -0.13 -2.40 5.09
N PHE A 48 -0.33 -2.43 3.78
CA PHE A 48 -0.79 -1.27 3.03
C PHE A 48 -2.16 -0.77 3.48
N VAL A 49 -3.13 -1.66 3.71
CA VAL A 49 -4.46 -1.29 4.22
C VAL A 49 -4.35 -0.58 5.57
N ILE A 50 -3.50 -1.06 6.48
CA ILE A 50 -3.27 -0.40 7.78
C ILE A 50 -2.70 1.00 7.58
N ILE A 51 -1.62 1.13 6.80
CA ILE A 51 -0.94 2.41 6.59
C ILE A 51 -1.89 3.41 5.89
N PHE A 52 -2.65 2.94 4.89
CA PHE A 52 -3.63 3.73 4.17
C PHE A 52 -4.80 4.16 5.07
N GLY A 53 -5.24 3.30 5.98
CA GLY A 53 -6.23 3.62 7.00
C GLY A 53 -5.76 4.74 7.94
N ILE A 54 -4.53 4.63 8.47
CA ILE A 54 -3.90 5.67 9.30
C ILE A 54 -3.79 6.99 8.52
N PHE A 55 -3.35 6.90 7.26
CA PHE A 55 -3.26 8.05 6.38
C PHE A 55 -4.62 8.75 6.20
N THR A 56 -5.65 7.96 5.88
CA THR A 56 -7.02 8.45 5.63
C THR A 56 -7.61 9.07 6.90
N TYR A 57 -7.47 8.41 8.06
CA TYR A 57 -7.87 8.96 9.35
C TYR A 57 -7.22 10.32 9.63
N ARG A 58 -5.90 10.44 9.42
CA ARG A 58 -5.18 11.70 9.60
C ARG A 58 -5.59 12.79 8.59
N GLN A 59 -6.01 12.42 7.38
CA GLN A 59 -6.57 13.37 6.41
C GLN A 59 -7.93 13.89 6.86
N ILE A 60 -8.84 13.00 7.25
CA ILE A 60 -10.21 13.34 7.69
C ILE A 60 -10.14 14.25 8.92
N LYS A 61 -9.41 13.84 9.96
CA LYS A 61 -9.26 14.61 11.20
C LYS A 61 -8.70 16.02 10.98
N ARG A 62 -7.81 16.21 9.99
CA ARG A 62 -7.32 17.56 9.65
C ARG A 62 -8.41 18.43 9.03
N LYS A 63 -9.25 17.84 8.17
CA LYS A 63 -10.28 18.58 7.45
C LYS A 63 -11.47 18.96 8.34
N GLY A 64 -11.48 18.54 9.60
CA GLY A 64 -12.52 18.88 10.58
C GLY A 64 -13.81 18.07 10.42
N PHE A 65 -13.74 16.95 9.71
CA PHE A 65 -14.79 15.92 9.66
C PHE A 65 -14.66 14.95 10.84
#